data_AF-A0A934WL23-F1
#
_entry.id   AF-A0A934WL23-F1
#
_cell.length_a   1.000
_cell.length_b   1.000
_cell.length_c   1.000
_cell.angle_alpha   90.00
_cell.angle_beta   90.00
_cell.angle_gamma   90.00
#
_symmetry.space_group_name_H-M   'P 1'
#
loop_
_entity.id
_entity.type
_entity.pdbx_description
1 polymer ?
#
loop_
_entity_poly.entity_id
_entity_poly.type
_entity_poly.pdbx_seq_one_letter_code
_entity_poly.pdbx_strand_id
1 'polypeptide(L)'
;MLPSHSPEQLAVAGQLSDELARYSAGLDVLLERHWDPALYRELSDHFDRMQMHAQALPRLVRSWSDLLISRVELTQALWESRSPRRSDGRVIALHAQHEQLIRELRGICSGYLAN
;
A
#
# COMPACT_ATOMS: atom_id res chain seq x y z
N MET A 1 -13.95 -15.38 26.77
CA MET A 1 -14.18 -15.84 25.39
C MET A 1 -14.81 -14.69 24.64
N LEU A 2 -14.16 -14.24 23.55
CA LEU A 2 -14.58 -13.33 22.46
C LEU A 2 -13.35 -12.47 22.04
N PRO A 3 -13.16 -12.18 20.74
CA PRO A 3 -14.21 -11.63 19.90
C PRO A 3 -14.54 -12.46 18.65
N SER A 4 -15.83 -12.68 18.47
CA SER A 4 -16.46 -12.77 17.16
C SER A 4 -16.08 -11.49 16.40
N HIS A 5 -15.14 -11.60 15.46
CA HIS A 5 -14.97 -10.58 14.45
C HIS A 5 -16.32 -10.39 13.76
N SER A 6 -16.80 -9.15 13.72
CA SER A 6 -18.08 -8.88 13.09
C SER A 6 -17.92 -9.16 11.58
N PRO A 7 -18.93 -9.71 10.88
CA PRO A 7 -18.86 -9.97 9.44
C PRO A 7 -18.38 -8.78 8.60
N GLU A 8 -18.65 -7.57 9.09
CA GLU A 8 -18.17 -6.32 8.51
C GLU A 8 -16.65 -6.19 8.54
N GLN A 9 -15.99 -6.61 9.63
CA GLN A 9 -14.51 -6.58 9.72
C GLN A 9 -13.88 -7.57 8.74
N LEU A 10 -14.48 -8.74 8.54
CA LEU A 10 -14.04 -9.72 7.56
C LEU A 10 -14.16 -9.17 6.13
N ALA A 11 -15.31 -8.59 5.81
CA ALA A 11 -15.55 -7.98 4.51
C ALA A 11 -14.56 -6.83 4.23
N VAL A 12 -14.34 -5.96 5.21
CA VAL A 12 -13.38 -4.84 5.09
C VAL A 12 -11.95 -5.35 4.94
N ALA A 13 -11.55 -6.38 5.69
CA ALA A 13 -10.21 -6.96 5.56
C ALA A 13 -9.97 -7.58 4.18
N GLY A 14 -10.98 -8.24 3.61
CA GLY A 14 -10.95 -8.74 2.23
C GLY A 14 -10.80 -7.62 1.20
N GLN A 15 -11.63 -6.59 1.29
CA GLN A 15 -11.56 -5.42 0.40
C GLN A 15 -10.21 -4.71 0.47
N LEU A 16 -9.67 -4.52 1.68
CA LEU A 16 -8.35 -3.91 1.86
C LEU A 16 -7.24 -4.78 1.26
N SER A 17 -7.30 -6.10 1.44
CA SER A 17 -6.32 -7.02 0.86
C SER A 17 -6.30 -6.95 -0.68
N ASP A 18 -7.47 -6.86 -1.31
CA ASP A 18 -7.59 -6.73 -2.77
C ASP A 18 -7.04 -5.38 -3.26
N GLU A 19 -7.35 -4.29 -2.58
CA GLU A 19 -6.84 -2.96 -2.93
C GLU A 19 -5.31 -2.87 -2.74
N LEU A 20 -4.75 -3.48 -1.68
CA LEU A 20 -3.31 -3.59 -1.46
C LEU A 20 -2.61 -4.34 -2.60
N ALA A 21 -3.21 -5.42 -3.09
CA ALA A 21 -2.66 -6.20 -4.21
C ALA A 21 -2.69 -5.40 -5.53
N ARG A 22 -3.78 -4.69 -5.81
CA ARG A 22 -3.90 -3.82 -7.00
C ARG A 22 -2.92 -2.66 -6.97
N TYR A 23 -2.81 -2.01 -5.81
CA TYR A 23 -1.89 -0.90 -5.61
C TYR A 23 -0.43 -1.33 -5.81
N SER A 24 0.00 -2.44 -5.20
CA SER A 24 1.34 -3.02 -5.37
C SER A 24 1.66 -3.30 -6.85
N ALA A 25 0.75 -3.98 -7.56
CA ALA A 25 0.95 -4.26 -8.98
C ALA A 25 1.04 -2.99 -9.85
N GLY A 26 0.23 -1.97 -9.55
CA GLY A 26 0.31 -0.70 -10.29
C GLY A 26 1.57 0.11 -9.95
N LEU A 27 2.09 0.00 -8.73
CA LEU A 27 3.34 0.64 -8.31
C LEU A 27 4.54 0.06 -9.06
N ASP A 28 4.60 -1.26 -9.21
CA ASP A 28 5.60 -1.94 -10.06
C ASP A 28 5.59 -1.38 -11.48
N VAL A 29 4.40 -1.24 -12.08
CA VAL A 29 4.24 -0.67 -13.44
C VAL A 29 4.71 0.79 -13.50
N LEU A 30 4.45 1.59 -12.45
CA LEU A 30 4.89 2.98 -12.39
C LEU A 30 6.43 3.09 -12.32
N LEU A 31 7.09 2.14 -11.69
CA LEU A 31 8.55 2.09 -11.56
C LEU A 31 9.25 1.57 -12.82
N GLU A 32 8.61 0.67 -13.56
CA GLU A 32 9.11 0.18 -14.85
C GLU A 32 8.95 1.19 -15.98
N ARG A 33 7.87 1.99 -15.94
CA ARG A 33 7.56 3.00 -16.96
C ARG A 33 8.21 4.34 -16.61
N HIS A 34 8.48 5.16 -17.62
CA HIS A 34 8.75 6.58 -17.39
C HIS A 34 7.52 7.23 -16.75
N TRP A 35 7.73 8.23 -15.90
CA TRP A 35 6.69 8.95 -15.14
C TRP A 35 5.34 9.08 -15.88
N ASP A 36 4.32 8.38 -15.38
CA ASP A 36 2.95 8.38 -15.92
C ASP A 36 1.99 9.04 -14.93
N PRO A 37 1.54 10.29 -15.19
CA PRO A 37 0.63 11.01 -14.31
C PRO A 37 -0.75 10.36 -14.15
N ALA A 38 -1.23 9.64 -15.16
CA ALA A 38 -2.54 8.99 -15.11
C ALA A 38 -2.49 7.79 -14.15
N LEU A 39 -1.45 6.96 -14.29
CA LEU A 39 -1.21 5.83 -13.39
C LEU A 39 -0.97 6.29 -11.95
N TYR A 40 -0.20 7.37 -11.76
CA TYR A 40 0.01 7.95 -10.43
C TYR A 40 -1.31 8.41 -9.78
N ARG A 41 -2.23 8.99 -10.57
CA ARG A 41 -3.55 9.39 -10.07
C ARG A 41 -4.39 8.17 -9.67
N GLU A 42 -4.44 7.15 -10.52
CA GLU A 42 -5.14 5.90 -10.22
C GLU A 42 -4.62 5.23 -8.94
N LEU A 43 -3.29 5.18 -8.77
CA LEU A 43 -2.65 4.67 -7.55
C LEU A 43 -2.98 5.51 -6.31
N SER A 44 -3.16 6.82 -6.47
CA SER A 44 -3.61 7.69 -5.38
C SER A 44 -5.06 7.39 -5.00
N ASP A 45 -5.95 7.18 -5.97
CA ASP A 45 -7.34 6.81 -5.72
C ASP A 45 -7.45 5.43 -5.02
N HIS A 46 -6.61 4.46 -5.41
CA HIS A 46 -6.48 3.19 -4.69
C HIS A 46 -6.05 3.41 -3.23
N PHE A 47 -5.10 4.31 -3.01
CA PHE A 47 -4.60 4.59 -1.67
C PHE A 47 -5.65 5.24 -0.77
N ASP A 48 -6.48 6.13 -1.31
CA ASP A 48 -7.60 6.73 -0.58
C ASP A 48 -8.67 5.68 -0.21
N ARG A 49 -8.96 4.72 -1.11
CA ARG A 49 -9.84 3.57 -0.80
C ARG A 49 -9.25 2.70 0.32
N MET A 50 -7.95 2.40 0.25
CA MET A 50 -7.27 1.64 1.30
C MET A 50 -7.36 2.36 2.65
N GLN A 51 -7.22 3.69 2.68
CA GLN A 51 -7.34 4.49 3.90
C GLN A 51 -8.71 4.32 4.55
N MET A 52 -9.79 4.38 3.76
CA MET A 52 -11.15 4.17 4.27
C MET A 52 -11.32 2.80 4.93
N HIS A 53 -10.78 1.75 4.32
CA HIS A 53 -10.86 0.40 4.87
C HIS A 53 -9.96 0.22 6.11
N ALA A 54 -8.74 0.76 6.09
CA ALA A 54 -7.79 0.64 7.20
C ALA A 54 -8.32 1.29 8.49
N GLN A 55 -9.05 2.41 8.39
CA GLN A 55 -9.66 3.07 9.55
C GLN A 55 -10.72 2.23 10.27
N ALA A 56 -11.37 1.30 9.56
CA ALA A 56 -12.34 0.37 10.14
C ALA A 56 -11.68 -0.85 10.82
N LEU A 57 -10.34 -0.97 10.76
CA LEU A 57 -9.58 -2.10 11.31
C LEU A 57 -8.55 -1.62 12.34
N PRO A 58 -8.90 -1.61 13.65
CA PRO A 58 -8.04 -1.04 14.70
C PRO A 58 -6.63 -1.65 14.79
N ARG A 59 -6.46 -2.93 14.42
CA ARG A 59 -5.16 -3.62 14.47
C ARG A 59 -4.19 -3.12 13.40
N LEU A 60 -4.66 -2.36 12.41
CA LEU A 60 -3.86 -1.87 11.29
C LEU A 60 -3.30 -0.47 11.51
N VAL A 61 -3.77 0.28 12.51
CA VAL A 61 -3.44 1.72 12.66
C VAL A 61 -1.93 1.99 12.58
N ARG A 62 -1.12 1.20 13.31
CA ARG A 62 0.34 1.37 13.31
C ARG A 62 0.95 1.06 11.94
N SER A 63 0.69 -0.14 11.41
CA SER A 63 1.25 -0.56 10.11
C SER A 63 0.77 0.33 8.95
N TRP A 64 -0.44 0.88 9.06
CA TRP A 64 -0.97 1.85 8.12
C TRP A 64 -0.21 3.18 8.15
N SER A 65 0.12 3.70 9.34
CA SER A 65 0.97 4.89 9.47
C SER A 65 2.35 4.67 8.85
N ASP A 66 2.96 3.50 9.06
CA ASP A 66 4.25 3.16 8.46
C ASP A 66 4.16 3.11 6.92
N LEU A 67 3.09 2.54 6.37
CA LEU A 67 2.84 2.52 4.92
C LEU A 67 2.64 3.93 4.35
N LEU A 68 1.90 4.79 5.04
CA LEU A 68 1.68 6.20 4.67
C LEU A 68 3.00 6.97 4.55
N ILE A 69 3.87 6.85 5.57
CA ILE A 69 5.19 7.49 5.60
C ILE A 69 6.01 7.00 4.41
N SER A 70 6.11 5.68 4.24
CA SER A 70 6.87 5.08 3.16
C SER A 70 6.36 5.48 1.77
N ARG A 71 5.04 5.65 1.58
CA ARG A 71 4.47 6.14 0.32
C ARG A 71 4.92 7.57 0.01
N VAL A 72 4.92 8.45 1.01
CA VAL A 72 5.35 9.84 0.83
C VAL A 72 6.82 9.90 0.45
N GLU A 73 7.67 9.13 1.15
CA GLU A 73 9.11 9.03 0.86
C GLU A 73 9.36 8.53 -0.57
N LEU A 74 8.67 7.45 -0.98
CA LEU A 74 8.78 6.89 -2.33
C LEU A 74 8.31 7.88 -3.39
N THR A 75 7.17 8.53 -3.17
CA THR A 75 6.62 9.53 -4.10
C THR A 75 7.56 10.72 -4.27
N GLN A 76 8.14 11.20 -3.17
CA GLN A 76 9.13 12.27 -3.19
C GLN A 76 10.37 11.85 -3.99
N ALA A 77 10.90 10.65 -3.75
CA ALA A 77 12.04 10.13 -4.50
C ALA A 77 11.74 9.98 -6.00
N LEU A 78 10.52 9.57 -6.36
CA LEU A 78 10.06 9.51 -7.75
C LEU A 78 10.00 10.89 -8.42
N TRP A 79 9.64 11.93 -7.68
CA TRP A 79 9.60 13.30 -8.20
C TRP A 79 11.00 13.89 -8.36
N GLU A 80 11.89 13.63 -7.40
CA GLU A 80 13.29 14.08 -7.42
C GLU A 80 14.09 13.39 -8.54
N SER A 81 13.78 12.13 -8.85
CA SER A 81 14.44 11.32 -9.88
C SER A 81 14.00 11.62 -11.33
N ARG A 82 13.21 12.68 -11.57
CA ARG A 82 12.76 13.15 -12.91
C ARG A 82 13.89 13.46 -13.92
N SER A 83 15.16 13.27 -13.59
CA SER A 83 16.29 13.29 -14.53
C SER A 83 16.76 11.86 -14.83
N PRO A 84 16.68 11.39 -16.09
CA PRO A 84 16.82 9.98 -16.43
C PRO A 84 18.30 9.59 -16.47
N ARG A 85 18.83 9.12 -15.35
CA ARG A 85 19.89 8.10 -15.41
C ARG A 85 19.46 6.91 -14.57
N ARG A 86 19.39 5.78 -15.29
CA ARG A 86 19.07 4.41 -14.85
C ARG A 86 19.45 4.18 -13.39
N SER A 87 18.52 3.62 -12.63
CA SER A 87 18.70 3.13 -11.25
C SER A 87 19.05 4.20 -10.23
N ASP A 88 18.07 5.03 -9.86
CA ASP A 88 18.13 5.69 -8.55
C ASP A 88 17.97 4.60 -7.47
N GLY A 89 19.10 4.14 -6.92
CA GLY A 89 19.13 3.12 -5.88
C GLY A 89 18.29 3.48 -4.65
N ARG A 90 18.03 4.78 -4.43
CA ARG A 90 17.11 5.25 -3.38
C ARG A 90 15.66 4.86 -3.68
N VAL A 91 15.20 5.05 -4.91
CA VAL A 91 13.84 4.65 -5.33
C VAL A 91 13.66 3.14 -5.17
N ILE A 92 14.66 2.35 -5.58
CA ILE A 92 14.62 0.88 -5.44
C ILE A 92 14.55 0.47 -3.96
N ALA A 93 15.38 1.07 -3.10
CA ALA A 93 15.39 0.78 -1.67
C ALA A 93 14.06 1.15 -0.99
N LEU A 94 13.53 2.34 -1.29
CA LEU A 94 12.23 2.79 -0.77
C LEU A 94 11.09 1.93 -1.28
N HIS A 95 11.12 1.50 -2.54
CA HIS A 95 10.14 0.57 -3.08
C HIS A 95 10.17 -0.77 -2.36
N ALA A 96 11.35 -1.37 -2.16
CA ALA A 96 11.49 -2.64 -1.44
C ALA A 96 10.99 -2.56 0.01
N GLN A 97 11.24 -1.43 0.69
CA GLN A 97 10.69 -1.15 2.01
C GLN A 97 9.15 -1.02 1.96
N HIS A 98 8.63 -0.30 0.98
CA HIS A 98 7.19 -0.11 0.80
C HIS A 98 6.46 -1.43 0.57
N GLU A 99 6.99 -2.28 -0.31
CA GLU A 99 6.49 -3.61 -0.60
C GLU A 99 6.50 -4.52 0.63
N GLN A 100 7.53 -4.42 1.47
CA GLN A 100 7.57 -5.17 2.72
C GLN A 100 6.41 -4.78 3.66
N LEU A 101 6.10 -3.49 3.78
CA LEU A 101 4.99 -3.00 4.58
C LEU A 101 3.63 -3.45 4.01
N ILE A 102 3.48 -3.45 2.69
CA ILE A 102 2.27 -4.01 2.02
C ILE A 102 2.11 -5.49 2.38
N ARG A 103 3.18 -6.28 2.31
CA ARG A 103 3.13 -7.71 2.67
C ARG A 103 2.74 -7.91 4.13
N GLU A 104 3.27 -7.10 5.04
CA GLU A 104 2.92 -7.16 6.46
C GLU A 104 1.44 -6.84 6.69
N LEU A 105 0.92 -5.77 6.09
CA LEU A 105 -0.51 -5.40 6.14
C LEU A 105 -1.41 -6.51 5.61
N ARG A 106 -1.05 -7.14 4.50
CA ARG A 106 -1.78 -8.30 3.94
C ARG A 106 -1.74 -9.50 4.88
N GLY A 107 -0.62 -9.72 5.57
CA GLY A 107 -0.52 -10.74 6.62
C GLY A 107 -1.49 -10.49 7.77
N ILE A 108 -1.63 -9.24 8.21
CA ILE A 108 -2.61 -8.88 9.26
C ILE A 108 -4.05 -9.05 8.74
N CYS A 109 -4.36 -8.64 7.51
CA CYS A 109 -5.66 -8.86 6.89
C CYS A 109 -6.01 -10.36 6.81
N SER A 110 -5.04 -11.21 6.46
CA SER A 110 -5.21 -12.66 6.46
C SER A 110 -5.52 -13.22 7.85
N GLY A 111 -4.94 -12.62 8.91
CA GLY A 111 -5.27 -12.94 10.29
C GLY A 111 -6.70 -12.59 10.71
N TYR A 112 -7.35 -11.62 10.04
CA TYR A 112 -8.79 -11.41 10.19
C TYR A 112 -9.58 -12.52 9.48
N LEU A 113 -9.18 -12.92 8.27
CA LEU A 113 -9.91 -13.89 7.43
C LEU A 113 -9.80 -15.36 7.87
N ALA A 114 -8.75 -15.71 8.63
CA ALA A 114 -8.49 -17.08 9.06
C ALA A 114 -9.22 -17.50 10.35
N ASN A 115 -9.96 -16.58 10.99
CA ASN A 115 -10.71 -16.80 12.22
C ASN A 115 -12.21 -16.58 12.00
#